data_AF-A0A960U460-F1
#
_entry.id   AF-A0A960U460-F1
#
_cell.length_a   1.000
_cell.length_b   1.000
_cell.length_c   1.000
_cell.angle_alpha   90.00
_cell.angle_beta   90.00
_cell.angle_gamma   90.00
#
_symmetry.space_group_name_H-M   'P 1'
#
loop_
_entity.id
_entity.type
_entity.pdbx_description
1 polymer ?
#
loop_
_entity_poly.entity_id
_entity_poly.type
_entity_poly.pdbx_seq_one_letter_code
_entity_poly.pdbx_strand_id
1 'polypeptide(L)'
;MKVLIALFLFLPIFLYSEDEPETKKILNWKGEIHSVYKAKGTLRIRIHKGKQWKYSSEEDLRQQFMTQKTFFLFEKKTNKKVGEFNLQDLNFEYLPPSLNKERIYLVLSGDYTPLPGKNHKRITTNLYVASYKEIPSYLEPSSFYKDTQNHGKGIIRHKIDGKEMILIPAGTFLYGQGIDSENDAYNPFYNNPDESNLADLPSFYMDKYEVTNGEYLKFINSTNFPAPVHWKKGMYPAGKAHHPVNHLSYREVEAYAQWSGKRIPTELEWEKAARGPGFTKTLNRDETSTFKVDALRYPFGNTFDAGLCNSRESKLFETVSVYELSTAGKSPYGLMGMCGNVAEWTSSWYKPYKGHYLKHRAFGQQYRVIRGGSFTSSKREVSTFFRDYGGIPNLKEDRKAGFRLVVDYDSAY
;
A
#
# COMPACT_ATOMS: atom_id res chain seq x y z
N MET A 1 -2.67 -9.28 -73.00
CA MET A 1 -3.64 -8.58 -72.13
C MET A 1 -4.67 -9.63 -71.70
N LYS A 2 -4.82 -10.14 -70.48
CA LYS A 2 -4.42 -9.80 -69.11
C LYS A 2 -4.01 -11.09 -68.36
N VAL A 3 -3.22 -10.90 -67.32
CA VAL A 3 -2.70 -11.89 -66.36
C VAL A 3 -3.85 -12.62 -65.63
N LEU A 4 -3.74 -13.95 -65.52
CA LEU A 4 -4.57 -14.80 -64.66
C LEU A 4 -3.68 -15.22 -63.47
N ILE A 5 -3.86 -14.59 -62.32
CA ILE A 5 -3.31 -15.05 -61.04
C ILE A 5 -4.52 -15.44 -60.18
N ALA A 6 -4.75 -16.74 -60.05
CA ALA A 6 -5.62 -17.29 -59.02
C ALA A 6 -4.75 -17.46 -57.76
N LEU A 7 -4.86 -16.50 -56.84
CA LEU A 7 -4.24 -16.61 -55.52
C LEU A 7 -5.21 -17.28 -54.55
N PHE A 8 -4.69 -18.25 -53.82
CA PHE A 8 -5.33 -19.04 -52.79
C PHE A 8 -6.02 -18.20 -51.70
N LEU A 9 -7.12 -18.74 -51.21
CA LEU A 9 -7.79 -18.39 -49.96
C LEU A 9 -6.78 -18.19 -48.81
N PHE A 10 -6.70 -16.97 -48.30
CA PHE A 10 -6.26 -16.69 -46.93
C PHE A 10 -7.26 -15.73 -46.29
N LEU A 11 -7.96 -16.24 -45.28
CA LEU A 11 -8.69 -15.44 -44.31
C LEU A 11 -7.72 -14.45 -43.63
N PRO A 12 -8.07 -13.17 -43.45
CA PRO A 12 -7.40 -12.36 -42.47
C PRO A 12 -7.83 -12.86 -41.08
N ILE A 13 -6.92 -13.57 -40.43
CA ILE A 13 -6.90 -13.75 -38.98
C ILE A 13 -6.76 -12.34 -38.40
N PHE A 14 -7.87 -11.74 -37.93
CA PHE A 14 -7.77 -10.62 -37.01
C PHE A 14 -7.33 -11.20 -35.67
N LEU A 15 -6.05 -10.97 -35.36
CA LEU A 15 -5.48 -11.14 -34.04
C LEU A 15 -6.32 -10.31 -33.06
N TYR A 16 -7.00 -11.01 -32.16
CA TYR A 16 -7.58 -10.43 -30.95
C TYR A 16 -6.42 -9.75 -30.19
N SER A 17 -6.51 -8.45 -29.99
CA SER A 17 -5.56 -7.74 -29.11
C SER A 17 -5.72 -8.27 -27.70
N GLU A 18 -4.60 -8.53 -27.04
CA GLU A 18 -4.51 -8.90 -25.63
C GLU A 18 -5.38 -7.96 -24.77
N ASP A 19 -6.19 -8.56 -23.89
CA ASP A 19 -7.03 -7.85 -22.92
C ASP A 19 -6.13 -7.04 -21.96
N GLU A 20 -6.01 -5.73 -22.21
CA GLU A 20 -5.54 -4.80 -21.19
C GLU A 20 -6.52 -4.83 -19.99
N PRO A 21 -6.03 -4.88 -18.74
CA PRO A 21 -6.90 -4.89 -17.57
C PRO A 21 -7.78 -3.63 -17.57
N GLU A 22 -9.11 -3.82 -17.41
CA GLU A 22 -10.08 -2.73 -17.41
C GLU A 22 -9.65 -1.63 -16.42
N THR A 23 -9.30 -0.45 -16.97
CA THR A 23 -8.90 0.72 -16.19
C THR A 23 -10.14 1.41 -15.64
N LYS A 24 -10.26 1.54 -14.31
CA LYS A 24 -11.37 2.31 -13.72
C LYS A 24 -11.01 3.79 -13.70
N LYS A 25 -11.66 4.55 -14.59
CA LYS A 25 -11.59 6.02 -14.62
C LYS A 25 -12.42 6.58 -13.47
N ILE A 26 -11.77 7.07 -12.42
CA ILE A 26 -12.47 7.71 -11.28
C ILE A 26 -12.79 9.16 -11.63
N LEU A 27 -14.05 9.54 -11.43
CA LEU A 27 -14.50 10.90 -11.60
C LEU A 27 -14.24 11.71 -10.33
N ASN A 28 -13.26 12.61 -10.36
CA ASN A 28 -12.87 13.36 -9.16
C ASN A 28 -13.81 14.51 -8.83
N TRP A 29 -14.40 15.16 -9.84
CA TRP A 29 -15.29 16.30 -9.61
C TRP A 29 -16.48 16.30 -10.57
N LYS A 30 -17.68 16.57 -10.02
CA LYS A 30 -18.90 16.82 -10.78
C LYS A 30 -19.26 18.29 -10.67
N GLY A 31 -19.14 19.01 -11.79
CA GLY A 31 -19.49 20.42 -11.89
C GLY A 31 -20.80 20.63 -12.65
N GLU A 32 -21.67 21.52 -12.16
CA GLU A 32 -22.81 22.03 -12.93
C GLU A 32 -22.43 23.31 -13.65
N ILE A 33 -22.57 23.34 -14.97
CA ILE A 33 -22.37 24.53 -15.78
C ILE A 33 -23.68 25.32 -15.83
N HIS A 34 -23.67 26.55 -15.31
CA HIS A 34 -24.86 27.39 -15.19
C HIS A 34 -25.31 28.02 -16.52
N SER A 35 -24.37 28.38 -17.40
CA SER A 35 -24.62 28.91 -18.75
C SER A 35 -23.33 29.05 -19.56
N VAL A 36 -23.40 28.90 -20.89
CA VAL A 36 -22.36 29.27 -21.86
C VAL A 36 -22.99 30.27 -22.85
N TYR A 37 -22.35 31.42 -23.08
CA TYR A 37 -22.78 32.42 -24.06
C TYR A 37 -21.82 32.49 -25.25
N LYS A 38 -22.38 32.73 -26.44
CA LYS A 38 -21.74 32.73 -27.77
C LYS A 38 -20.27 33.19 -27.79
N ALA A 39 -19.39 32.31 -28.29
CA ALA A 39 -18.03 32.56 -28.79
C ALA A 39 -16.99 33.22 -27.84
N LYS A 40 -17.38 33.64 -26.63
CA LYS A 40 -16.51 33.94 -25.48
C LYS A 40 -17.29 33.60 -24.21
N GLY A 41 -17.05 32.42 -23.63
CA GLY A 41 -17.96 31.83 -22.65
C GLY A 41 -17.33 31.64 -21.27
N THR A 42 -17.58 32.55 -20.32
CA THR A 42 -17.24 32.31 -18.91
C THR A 42 -18.02 31.11 -18.37
N LEU A 43 -17.32 30.16 -17.74
CA LEU A 43 -17.85 28.88 -17.27
C LEU A 43 -17.86 28.80 -15.74
N ARG A 44 -19.01 29.06 -15.13
CA ARG A 44 -19.14 28.88 -13.68
C ARG A 44 -19.40 27.42 -13.34
N ILE A 45 -18.56 26.84 -12.50
CA ILE A 45 -18.72 25.50 -11.95
C ILE A 45 -18.94 25.57 -10.45
N ARG A 46 -20.05 24.98 -10.03
CA ARG A 46 -20.28 24.73 -8.61
C ARG A 46 -19.54 23.47 -8.20
N ILE A 47 -18.59 23.59 -7.27
CA ILE A 47 -17.99 22.44 -6.58
C ILE A 47 -18.51 22.42 -5.15
N HIS A 48 -18.91 21.25 -4.69
CA HIS A 48 -19.27 21.06 -3.29
C HIS A 48 -17.98 20.81 -2.50
N LYS A 49 -17.79 21.52 -1.38
CA LYS A 49 -16.71 21.26 -0.42
C LYS A 49 -16.93 19.89 0.24
N GLY A 50 -16.62 18.83 -0.51
CA GLY A 50 -16.71 17.43 -0.09
C GLY A 50 -15.39 16.94 0.53
N LYS A 51 -15.29 15.65 0.83
CA LYS A 51 -14.12 15.05 1.50
C LYS A 51 -12.79 15.32 0.78
N GLN A 52 -12.75 15.36 -0.56
CA GLN A 52 -11.52 15.60 -1.33
C GLN A 52 -10.99 17.03 -1.19
N TRP A 53 -11.86 18.04 -1.09
CA TRP A 53 -11.46 19.44 -0.89
C TRP A 53 -10.76 19.68 0.46
N LYS A 54 -11.06 18.84 1.47
CA LYS A 54 -10.46 18.95 2.80
C LYS A 54 -8.93 18.73 2.80
N TYR A 55 -8.38 18.17 1.72
CA TYR A 55 -6.98 17.74 1.63
C TYR A 55 -6.20 18.38 0.47
N SER A 56 -6.77 19.37 -0.20
CA SER A 56 -6.10 20.12 -1.28
C SER A 56 -6.14 21.60 -0.97
N SER A 57 -5.00 22.29 -1.09
CA SER A 57 -4.95 23.75 -1.08
C SER A 57 -5.58 24.30 -2.37
N GLU A 58 -5.95 25.59 -2.39
CA GLU A 58 -6.35 26.27 -3.63
C GLU A 58 -5.28 26.15 -4.71
N GLU A 59 -4.01 26.18 -4.33
CA GLU A 59 -2.88 26.06 -5.25
C GLU A 59 -2.80 24.65 -5.85
N ASP A 60 -3.01 23.59 -5.05
CA ASP A 60 -3.04 22.21 -5.57
C ASP A 60 -4.15 22.02 -6.61
N LEU A 61 -5.30 22.64 -6.38
CA LEU A 61 -6.41 22.64 -7.32
C LEU A 61 -6.09 23.44 -8.58
N ARG A 62 -5.45 24.62 -8.43
CA ARG A 62 -4.96 25.38 -9.59
C ARG A 62 -4.03 24.54 -10.45
N GLN A 63 -3.04 23.88 -9.85
CA GLN A 63 -2.13 23.00 -10.58
C GLN A 63 -2.87 21.84 -11.27
N GLN A 64 -3.85 21.23 -10.62
CA GLN A 64 -4.64 20.14 -11.21
C GLN A 64 -5.49 20.60 -12.40
N PHE A 65 -6.13 21.76 -12.32
CA PHE A 65 -6.90 22.31 -13.45
C PHE A 65 -6.00 22.85 -14.56
N MET A 66 -4.80 23.33 -14.24
CA MET A 66 -3.84 23.85 -15.23
C MET A 66 -3.08 22.74 -15.97
N THR A 67 -2.94 21.56 -15.39
CA THR A 67 -2.38 20.37 -16.07
C THR A 67 -3.34 19.78 -17.11
N GLN A 68 -4.66 19.93 -16.93
CA GLN A 68 -5.69 19.52 -17.88
C GLN A 68 -6.44 20.74 -18.42
N LYS A 69 -5.99 21.32 -19.53
CA LYS A 69 -6.64 22.52 -20.09
C LYS A 69 -7.93 22.25 -20.86
N THR A 70 -8.18 21.02 -21.30
CA THR A 70 -9.37 20.68 -22.10
C THR A 70 -10.27 19.69 -21.37
N PHE A 71 -11.55 20.02 -21.30
CA PHE A 71 -12.57 19.23 -20.61
C PHE A 71 -13.74 18.90 -21.53
N PHE A 72 -14.23 17.67 -21.46
CA PHE A 72 -15.40 17.24 -22.21
C PHE A 72 -16.70 17.68 -21.52
N LEU A 73 -17.63 18.23 -22.30
CA LEU A 73 -18.96 18.65 -21.84
C LEU A 73 -20.00 17.62 -22.24
N PHE A 74 -20.91 17.31 -21.32
CA PHE A 74 -21.99 16.33 -21.54
C PHE A 74 -23.36 16.93 -21.23
N GLU A 75 -24.34 16.64 -22.09
CA GLU A 75 -25.72 17.08 -21.87
C GLU A 75 -26.29 16.45 -20.60
N LYS A 76 -26.83 17.28 -19.69
CA LYS A 76 -27.25 16.84 -18.35
C LYS A 76 -28.28 15.70 -18.35
N LYS A 77 -29.20 15.67 -19.33
CA LYS A 77 -30.29 14.68 -19.38
C LYS A 77 -29.86 13.35 -20.00
N THR A 78 -29.09 13.41 -21.08
CA THR A 78 -28.77 12.23 -21.90
C THR A 78 -27.37 11.70 -21.64
N ASN A 79 -26.54 12.46 -20.93
CA ASN A 79 -25.12 12.22 -20.73
C ASN A 79 -24.33 12.03 -22.04
N LYS A 80 -24.83 12.57 -23.16
CA LYS A 80 -24.11 12.55 -24.43
C LYS A 80 -23.13 13.70 -24.50
N LYS A 81 -21.94 13.47 -25.06
CA LYS A 81 -20.94 14.52 -25.29
C LYS A 81 -21.54 15.58 -26.23
N VAL A 82 -21.41 16.85 -25.87
CA VAL A 82 -21.93 18.00 -26.63
C VAL A 82 -20.86 19.00 -27.04
N GLY A 83 -19.64 18.85 -26.54
CA GLY A 83 -18.51 19.67 -26.96
C GLY A 83 -17.37 19.59 -25.97
N GLU A 84 -16.46 20.55 -26.09
CA GLU A 84 -15.24 20.68 -25.31
C GLU A 84 -15.12 22.09 -24.75
N PHE A 85 -14.56 22.19 -23.55
CA PHE A 85 -14.24 23.44 -22.89
C PHE A 85 -12.74 23.54 -22.67
N ASN A 86 -12.13 24.58 -23.22
CA ASN A 86 -10.72 24.87 -23.08
C ASN A 86 -10.54 25.96 -22.01
N LEU A 87 -9.96 25.59 -20.88
CA LEU A 87 -9.65 26.45 -19.76
C LEU A 87 -8.54 27.44 -20.11
N GLN A 88 -8.80 28.71 -19.86
CA GLN A 88 -7.81 29.80 -19.96
C GLN A 88 -7.42 30.34 -18.58
N ASP A 89 -8.40 30.50 -17.68
CA ASP A 89 -8.21 31.05 -16.35
C ASP A 89 -9.13 30.40 -15.31
N LEU A 90 -8.73 30.41 -14.05
CA LEU A 90 -9.45 29.83 -12.92
C LEU A 90 -9.47 30.81 -11.75
N ASN A 91 -10.67 31.14 -11.26
CA ASN A 91 -10.88 31.99 -10.09
C ASN A 91 -11.81 31.32 -9.07
N PHE A 92 -11.57 31.60 -7.78
CA PHE A 92 -12.37 31.08 -6.68
C PHE A 92 -13.32 32.19 -6.20
N GLU A 93 -14.63 31.92 -6.22
CA GLU A 93 -15.68 32.81 -5.70
C GLU A 93 -16.30 32.19 -4.43
N TYR A 94 -16.24 32.91 -3.32
CA TYR A 94 -16.78 32.48 -2.02
C TYR A 94 -18.17 33.08 -1.79
N LEU A 95 -19.17 32.24 -1.48
CA LEU A 95 -20.48 32.73 -1.06
C LEU A 95 -20.62 32.77 0.46
N PRO A 96 -21.48 33.66 1.00
CA PRO A 96 -21.83 33.67 2.41
C PRO A 96 -22.36 32.29 2.87
N PRO A 97 -22.07 31.85 4.11
CA PRO A 97 -22.54 30.57 4.61
C PRO A 97 -24.08 30.53 4.63
N SER A 98 -24.70 29.59 3.91
CA SER A 98 -26.13 29.32 4.08
C SER A 98 -26.30 28.20 5.10
N LEU A 99 -26.95 28.49 6.24
CA LEU A 99 -27.60 27.66 7.29
C LEU A 99 -27.20 26.19 7.56
N ASN A 100 -26.18 25.61 6.92
CA ASN A 100 -25.55 24.31 7.16
C ASN A 100 -24.49 23.89 6.11
N LYS A 101 -24.09 24.72 5.13
CA LYS A 101 -23.04 24.37 4.14
C LYS A 101 -22.19 25.57 3.72
N GLU A 102 -20.87 25.47 3.86
CA GLU A 102 -19.92 26.30 3.11
C GLU A 102 -19.98 25.92 1.63
N ARG A 103 -20.20 26.89 0.74
CA ARG A 103 -20.25 26.68 -0.71
C ARG A 103 -19.20 27.58 -1.37
N ILE A 104 -18.31 26.97 -2.15
CA ILE A 104 -17.32 27.68 -2.98
C ILE A 104 -17.71 27.44 -4.44
N TYR A 105 -17.68 28.49 -5.25
CA TYR A 105 -17.76 28.35 -6.70
C TYR A 105 -16.34 28.45 -7.25
N LEU A 106 -15.97 27.53 -8.15
CA LEU A 106 -14.84 27.79 -9.04
C LEU A 106 -15.39 28.33 -10.35
N VAL A 107 -14.94 29.51 -10.70
CA VAL A 107 -15.25 30.14 -11.97
C VAL A 107 -14.10 29.83 -12.90
N LEU A 108 -14.32 28.87 -13.80
CA LEU A 108 -13.43 28.62 -14.92
C LEU A 108 -13.78 29.63 -16.04
N SER A 109 -12.81 30.29 -16.61
CA SER A 109 -13.00 31.12 -17.80
C SER A 109 -12.24 30.50 -18.96
N GLY A 110 -12.88 30.43 -20.13
CA GLY A 110 -12.31 29.71 -21.26
C GLY A 110 -13.21 29.67 -22.48
N ASP A 111 -12.81 28.91 -23.48
CA ASP A 111 -13.50 28.81 -24.76
C ASP A 111 -14.29 27.51 -24.86
N TYR A 112 -15.54 27.62 -25.31
CA TYR A 112 -16.38 26.46 -25.60
C TYR A 112 -16.41 26.18 -27.11
N THR A 113 -16.12 24.93 -27.48
CA THR A 113 -16.24 24.43 -28.85
C THR A 113 -17.35 23.38 -28.91
N PRO A 114 -18.49 23.67 -29.58
CA PRO A 114 -19.55 22.68 -29.77
C PRO A 114 -19.15 21.60 -30.77
N LEU A 115 -19.76 20.42 -30.66
CA LEU A 115 -19.65 19.41 -31.71
C LEU A 115 -20.31 19.89 -33.01
N PRO A 116 -19.82 19.46 -34.19
CA PRO A 116 -20.40 19.83 -35.49
C PRO A 116 -21.92 19.59 -35.54
N GLY A 117 -22.68 20.59 -35.99
CA GLY A 117 -24.15 20.50 -36.11
C GLY A 117 -24.94 20.75 -34.82
N LYS A 118 -24.28 21.08 -33.70
CA LYS A 118 -24.94 21.43 -32.42
C LYS A 118 -24.77 22.92 -32.13
N ASN A 119 -25.83 23.71 -32.32
CA ASN A 119 -25.85 25.14 -31.99
C ASN A 119 -26.82 25.40 -30.84
N HIS A 120 -26.32 25.87 -29.70
CA HIS A 120 -27.17 26.09 -28.52
C HIS A 120 -26.98 27.50 -27.96
N LYS A 121 -28.09 28.17 -27.60
CA LYS A 121 -28.08 29.53 -27.01
C LYS A 121 -27.82 29.52 -25.49
N ARG A 122 -28.09 28.41 -24.81
CA ARG A 122 -27.82 28.16 -23.39
C ARG A 122 -27.73 26.65 -23.19
N ILE A 123 -26.61 26.15 -22.67
CA ILE A 123 -26.43 24.72 -22.39
C ILE A 123 -26.21 24.54 -20.91
N THR A 124 -26.96 23.62 -20.31
CA THR A 124 -26.68 23.09 -18.98
C THR A 124 -26.00 21.74 -19.16
N THR A 125 -24.70 21.68 -18.90
CA THR A 125 -23.90 20.47 -19.08
C THR A 125 -23.26 20.04 -17.77
N ASN A 126 -22.95 18.75 -17.67
CA ASN A 126 -22.01 18.27 -16.67
C ASN A 126 -20.59 18.49 -17.20
N LEU A 127 -19.71 19.03 -16.36
CA LEU A 127 -18.26 18.97 -16.58
C LEU A 127 -17.71 17.74 -15.86
N TYR A 128 -16.93 16.93 -16.56
CA TYR A 128 -16.13 15.88 -15.96
C TYR A 128 -14.64 16.27 -15.98
N VAL A 129 -14.10 16.55 -14.80
CA VAL A 129 -12.67 16.81 -14.58
C VAL A 129 -12.03 15.45 -14.27
N ALA A 130 -11.27 14.93 -15.23
CA ALA A 130 -10.70 13.59 -15.15
C ALA A 130 -9.19 13.69 -14.98
N SER A 131 -8.71 13.85 -13.75
CA SER A 131 -7.32 13.46 -13.47
C SER A 131 -7.31 11.93 -13.26
N TYR A 132 -6.78 11.21 -14.23
CA TYR A 132 -6.67 9.75 -14.17
C TYR A 132 -5.54 9.38 -13.21
N LYS A 133 -5.86 8.63 -12.14
CA LYS A 133 -4.90 7.74 -11.51
C LYS A 133 -5.25 6.36 -12.06
N GLU A 134 -4.39 5.79 -12.89
CA GLU A 134 -4.53 4.38 -13.28
C GLU A 134 -4.39 3.55 -12.00
N ILE A 135 -5.48 2.90 -11.63
CA ILE A 135 -5.50 1.87 -10.61
C ILE A 135 -6.10 0.66 -11.32
N PRO A 136 -5.39 -0.49 -11.38
CA PRO A 136 -5.98 -1.71 -11.90
C PRO A 136 -7.29 -1.95 -11.18
N SER A 137 -8.38 -1.95 -11.94
CA SER A 137 -9.68 -2.19 -11.34
C SER A 137 -9.73 -3.69 -11.04
N TYR A 138 -9.61 -4.02 -9.76
CA TYR A 138 -9.89 -5.35 -9.24
C TYR A 138 -8.91 -6.46 -9.69
N LEU A 139 -8.02 -6.84 -8.77
CA LEU A 139 -7.53 -8.21 -8.74
C LEU A 139 -8.50 -9.02 -7.89
N GLU A 140 -9.20 -9.98 -8.52
CA GLU A 140 -9.97 -11.04 -7.87
C GLU A 140 -9.18 -11.57 -6.66
N PRO A 141 -9.71 -11.59 -5.42
CA PRO A 141 -9.03 -12.18 -4.28
C PRO A 141 -8.62 -13.64 -4.55
N SER A 142 -9.41 -14.37 -5.36
CA SER A 142 -9.13 -15.74 -5.78
C SER A 142 -7.95 -15.87 -6.76
N SER A 143 -7.55 -14.78 -7.44
CA SER A 143 -6.34 -14.74 -8.28
C SER A 143 -5.04 -14.75 -7.48
N PHE A 144 -5.07 -14.37 -6.20
CA PHE A 144 -3.92 -14.50 -5.29
C PHE A 144 -3.72 -15.93 -4.77
N TYR A 145 -4.71 -16.81 -4.94
CA TYR A 145 -4.73 -18.18 -4.39
C TYR A 145 -4.83 -19.28 -5.46
N LYS A 146 -4.89 -18.95 -6.75
CA LYS A 146 -4.84 -19.94 -7.84
C LYS A 146 -3.44 -20.01 -8.44
N ASP A 147 -2.96 -21.24 -8.48
CA ASP A 147 -1.58 -21.63 -8.66
C ASP A 147 -1.04 -21.45 -10.10
N THR A 148 0.29 -21.25 -10.15
CA THR A 148 1.28 -21.54 -11.20
C THR A 148 0.95 -21.25 -12.67
N GLN A 149 1.73 -20.33 -13.26
CA GLN A 149 2.40 -20.37 -14.60
C GLN A 149 2.73 -18.93 -15.06
N ASN A 150 3.47 -18.17 -14.25
CA ASN A 150 4.20 -17.00 -14.75
C ASN A 150 5.50 -16.83 -13.96
N HIS A 151 6.60 -17.37 -14.50
CA HIS A 151 7.95 -17.07 -14.03
C HIS A 151 8.35 -15.65 -14.44
N GLY A 152 7.71 -14.67 -13.79
CA GLY A 152 8.20 -13.29 -13.58
C GLY A 152 8.59 -13.07 -12.11
N LYS A 153 9.09 -14.14 -11.47
CA LYS A 153 9.77 -14.26 -10.16
C LYS A 153 9.09 -13.66 -8.93
N GLY A 154 8.06 -14.35 -8.43
CA GLY A 154 7.55 -14.18 -7.06
C GLY A 154 8.57 -14.50 -5.95
N ILE A 155 9.73 -15.08 -6.31
CA ILE A 155 10.88 -15.31 -5.42
C ILE A 155 12.15 -14.87 -6.16
N ILE A 156 13.02 -14.13 -5.48
CA ILE A 156 14.36 -13.76 -5.96
C ILE A 156 15.44 -14.22 -4.99
N ARG A 157 16.69 -14.31 -5.46
CA ARG A 157 17.88 -14.35 -4.60
C ARG A 157 18.57 -13.00 -4.68
N HIS A 158 18.75 -12.36 -3.54
CA HIS A 158 19.35 -11.03 -3.48
C HIS A 158 20.84 -11.09 -3.86
N LYS A 159 21.28 -10.13 -4.67
CA LYS A 159 22.60 -10.18 -5.35
C LYS A 159 23.81 -10.03 -4.41
N ILE A 160 23.64 -9.37 -3.28
CA ILE A 160 24.75 -9.08 -2.34
C ILE A 160 24.90 -10.18 -1.29
N ASP A 161 23.81 -10.52 -0.59
CA ASP A 161 23.84 -11.44 0.56
C ASP A 161 23.26 -12.83 0.24
N GLY A 162 22.75 -13.04 -0.98
CA GLY A 162 22.23 -14.33 -1.46
C GLY A 162 20.89 -14.75 -0.85
N LYS A 163 20.25 -13.90 -0.03
CA LYS A 163 19.00 -14.26 0.65
C LYS A 163 17.86 -14.47 -0.34
N GLU A 164 17.06 -15.49 -0.06
CA GLU A 164 15.78 -15.71 -0.74
C GLU A 164 14.78 -14.66 -0.27
N MET A 165 14.18 -13.93 -1.21
CA MET A 165 13.19 -12.89 -0.93
C MET A 165 11.89 -13.18 -1.69
N ILE A 166 10.77 -12.90 -1.04
CA ILE A 166 9.41 -13.14 -1.53
C ILE A 166 8.82 -11.82 -2.02
N LEU A 167 8.20 -11.83 -3.19
CA LEU A 167 7.46 -10.70 -3.73
C LEU A 167 6.18 -10.46 -2.91
N ILE A 168 6.05 -9.25 -2.39
CA ILE A 168 4.79 -8.73 -1.85
C ILE A 168 4.21 -7.82 -2.92
N PRO A 169 3.10 -8.20 -3.57
CA PRO A 169 2.57 -7.45 -4.70
C PRO A 169 2.03 -6.09 -4.26
N ALA A 170 2.08 -5.12 -5.17
CA ALA A 170 1.45 -3.82 -5.01
C ALA A 170 -0.03 -3.96 -4.68
N GLY A 171 -0.56 -2.94 -3.99
CA GLY A 171 -1.99 -2.80 -3.78
C GLY A 171 -2.34 -2.40 -2.36
N THR A 172 -3.63 -2.11 -2.23
CA THR A 172 -4.24 -1.62 -1.00
C THR A 172 -4.38 -2.73 0.04
N PHE A 173 -4.06 -2.43 1.30
CA PHE A 173 -4.29 -3.32 2.43
C PHE A 173 -4.91 -2.60 3.63
N LEU A 174 -5.65 -3.35 4.44
CA LEU A 174 -6.25 -2.91 5.69
C LEU A 174 -5.31 -3.23 6.87
N TYR A 175 -4.78 -2.19 7.51
CA TYR A 175 -3.90 -2.32 8.67
C TYR A 175 -4.65 -2.18 10.00
N GLY A 176 -4.05 -2.70 11.07
CA GLY A 176 -4.55 -2.60 12.44
C GLY A 176 -5.70 -3.56 12.77
N GLN A 177 -6.47 -3.21 13.79
CA GLN A 177 -7.61 -4.00 14.27
C GLN A 177 -8.79 -3.09 14.65
N GLY A 178 -10.01 -3.60 14.58
CA GLY A 178 -11.24 -2.81 14.80
C GLY A 178 -12.01 -3.09 16.09
N ILE A 179 -11.41 -3.79 17.05
CA ILE A 179 -12.08 -4.41 18.20
C ILE A 179 -11.80 -3.65 19.51
N ASP A 180 -10.54 -3.30 19.78
CA ASP A 180 -10.10 -2.72 21.05
C ASP A 180 -9.61 -1.29 20.84
N SER A 181 -10.43 -0.28 21.16
CA SER A 181 -10.10 1.14 20.95
C SER A 181 -9.03 1.68 21.91
N GLU A 182 -8.67 0.94 22.95
CA GLU A 182 -7.61 1.33 23.89
C GLU A 182 -6.24 0.80 23.45
N ASN A 183 -6.21 -0.07 22.44
CA ASN A 183 -4.98 -0.60 21.87
C ASN A 183 -4.45 0.28 20.73
N ASP A 184 -3.14 0.48 20.71
CA ASP A 184 -2.42 1.32 19.73
C ASP A 184 -2.44 0.83 18.27
N ALA A 185 -2.84 -0.43 18.04
CA ALA A 185 -3.12 -0.97 16.72
C ALA A 185 -4.58 -0.74 16.26
N TYR A 186 -5.38 -0.02 17.05
CA TYR A 186 -6.77 0.26 16.68
C TYR A 186 -6.86 1.13 15.43
N ASN A 187 -7.60 0.62 14.44
CA ASN A 187 -8.01 1.34 13.25
C ASN A 187 -9.50 1.71 13.41
N PRO A 188 -9.83 3.00 13.63
CA PRO A 188 -11.21 3.42 13.90
C PRO A 188 -12.19 3.19 12.74
N PHE A 189 -11.67 2.93 11.53
CA PHE A 189 -12.49 2.71 10.34
C PHE A 189 -12.38 1.27 9.84
N TYR A 190 -11.88 0.35 10.67
CA TYR A 190 -11.58 -1.02 10.28
C TYR A 190 -12.76 -1.76 9.60
N ASN A 191 -13.98 -1.59 10.11
CA ASN A 191 -15.18 -2.25 9.59
C ASN A 191 -15.89 -1.47 8.46
N ASN A 192 -15.49 -0.22 8.22
CA ASN A 192 -16.05 0.61 7.16
C ASN A 192 -14.96 1.58 6.65
N PRO A 193 -13.92 1.05 5.98
CA PRO A 193 -12.79 1.88 5.61
C PRO A 193 -13.15 2.76 4.43
N ASP A 194 -12.88 4.05 4.59
CA ASP A 194 -12.60 4.90 3.45
C ASP A 194 -11.09 4.86 3.13
N GLU A 195 -10.70 5.42 2.00
CA GLU A 195 -9.31 5.42 1.50
C GLU A 195 -8.29 5.92 2.55
N SER A 196 -8.72 6.68 3.55
CA SER A 196 -7.82 7.26 4.54
C SER A 196 -7.28 6.26 5.56
N ASN A 197 -7.86 5.06 5.67
CA ASN A 197 -7.49 4.05 6.68
C ASN A 197 -7.13 2.70 6.05
N LEU A 198 -6.90 2.73 4.74
CA LEU A 198 -6.20 1.71 3.99
C LEU A 198 -4.82 2.27 3.64
N ALA A 199 -3.86 1.37 3.42
CA ALA A 199 -2.55 1.75 2.93
C ALA A 199 -2.35 1.13 1.55
N ASP A 200 -2.08 1.99 0.57
CA ASP A 200 -1.70 1.58 -0.77
C ASP A 200 -0.18 1.47 -0.83
N LEU A 201 0.32 0.24 -0.99
CA LEU A 201 1.75 -0.04 -0.99
C LEU A 201 2.21 -0.48 -2.39
N PRO A 202 3.36 0.01 -2.89
CA PRO A 202 3.97 -0.52 -4.11
C PRO A 202 4.40 -1.99 -3.90
N SER A 203 4.79 -2.65 -5.00
CA SER A 203 5.43 -3.96 -4.92
C SER A 203 6.80 -3.82 -4.25
N PHE A 204 7.17 -4.81 -3.43
CA PHE A 204 8.50 -4.92 -2.85
C PHE A 204 8.84 -6.38 -2.59
N TYR A 205 10.12 -6.72 -2.49
CA TYR A 205 10.57 -8.03 -2.05
C TYR A 205 10.93 -7.98 -0.57
N MET A 206 10.59 -9.02 0.18
CA MET A 206 10.95 -9.18 1.60
C MET A 206 11.71 -10.47 1.83
N ASP A 207 12.76 -10.43 2.66
CA ASP A 207 13.50 -11.62 3.07
C ASP A 207 12.54 -12.70 3.60
N LYS A 208 12.66 -13.92 3.04
CA LYS A 208 11.79 -15.05 3.41
C LYS A 208 11.83 -15.40 4.89
N TYR A 209 13.02 -15.28 5.47
CA TYR A 209 13.36 -15.59 6.86
C TYR A 209 14.03 -14.38 7.49
N GLU A 210 13.96 -14.28 8.81
CA GLU A 210 14.80 -13.37 9.59
C GLU A 210 16.28 -13.51 9.22
N VAL A 211 17.06 -12.44 9.43
CA VAL A 211 18.52 -12.52 9.31
C VAL A 211 19.07 -13.42 10.42
N THR A 212 19.90 -14.38 10.03
CA THR A 212 20.49 -15.37 10.93
C THR A 212 21.82 -14.90 11.52
N ASN A 213 22.25 -15.52 12.63
CA ASN A 213 23.55 -15.26 13.23
C ASN A 213 24.71 -15.48 12.24
N GLY A 214 24.64 -16.54 11.41
CA GLY A 214 25.64 -16.82 10.39
C GLY A 214 25.70 -15.77 9.29
N GLU A 215 24.55 -15.22 8.88
CA GLU A 215 24.49 -14.11 7.92
C GLU A 215 25.02 -12.80 8.53
N TYR A 216 24.69 -12.52 9.79
CA TYR A 216 25.23 -11.36 10.50
C TYR A 216 26.74 -11.47 10.75
N LEU A 217 27.26 -12.68 10.98
CA LEU A 217 28.70 -12.93 11.12
C LEU A 217 29.46 -12.58 9.82
N LYS A 218 28.88 -12.82 8.64
CA LYS A 218 29.49 -12.40 7.36
C LYS A 218 29.60 -10.88 7.25
N PHE A 219 28.57 -10.17 7.69
CA PHE A 219 28.59 -8.70 7.75
C PHE A 219 29.71 -8.20 8.66
N ILE A 220 29.80 -8.67 9.90
CA ILE A 220 30.84 -8.17 10.83
C ILE A 220 32.25 -8.54 10.36
N ASN A 221 32.45 -9.72 9.77
CA ASN A 221 33.76 -10.13 9.25
C ASN A 221 34.20 -9.33 8.03
N SER A 222 33.27 -8.90 7.18
CA SER A 222 33.59 -8.13 5.96
C SER A 222 33.76 -6.64 6.21
N THR A 223 33.23 -6.11 7.32
CA THR A 223 33.22 -4.66 7.61
C THR A 223 33.99 -4.29 8.86
N ASN A 224 34.43 -5.28 9.65
CA ASN A 224 34.98 -5.10 10.99
C ASN A 224 33.98 -4.40 11.95
N PHE A 225 32.68 -4.53 11.69
CA PHE A 225 31.62 -3.97 12.54
C PHE A 225 31.56 -4.70 13.90
N PRO A 226 31.24 -4.03 15.02
CA PRO A 226 31.18 -4.68 16.32
C PRO A 226 30.18 -5.84 16.37
N ALA A 227 30.62 -6.96 16.94
CA ALA A 227 29.73 -8.08 17.22
C ALA A 227 28.64 -7.68 18.24
N PRO A 228 27.45 -8.33 18.19
CA PRO A 228 26.42 -8.12 19.20
C PRO A 228 26.95 -8.31 20.61
N VAL A 229 26.54 -7.45 21.54
CA VAL A 229 27.12 -7.37 22.91
C VAL A 229 27.06 -8.68 23.71
N HIS A 230 26.12 -9.56 23.37
CA HIS A 230 25.91 -10.85 24.04
C HIS A 230 26.73 -11.98 23.40
N TRP A 231 27.36 -11.75 22.24
CA TRP A 231 28.25 -12.73 21.60
C TRP A 231 29.58 -12.78 22.33
N LYS A 232 29.98 -13.98 22.76
CA LYS A 232 31.23 -14.18 23.49
C LYS A 232 32.38 -14.25 22.50
N LYS A 233 33.43 -13.45 22.72
CA LYS A 233 34.61 -13.38 21.84
C LYS A 233 34.25 -13.10 20.36
N GLY A 234 33.21 -12.29 20.13
CA GLY A 234 32.77 -11.93 18.79
C GLY A 234 32.03 -13.03 18.02
N MET A 235 31.64 -14.13 18.68
CA MET A 235 30.98 -15.26 18.05
C MET A 235 29.60 -15.56 18.65
N TYR A 236 28.65 -15.93 17.79
CA TYR A 236 27.35 -16.45 18.21
C TYR A 236 27.52 -17.81 18.94
N PRO A 237 26.54 -18.22 19.77
CA PRO A 237 26.58 -19.50 20.47
C PRO A 237 26.74 -20.70 19.52
N ALA A 238 27.55 -21.68 19.89
CA ALA A 238 27.77 -22.88 19.09
C ALA A 238 26.43 -23.55 18.70
N GLY A 239 26.33 -23.99 17.45
CA GLY A 239 25.10 -24.57 16.90
C GLY A 239 24.02 -23.56 16.48
N LYS A 240 24.13 -22.27 16.82
CA LYS A 240 23.08 -21.27 16.54
C LYS A 240 23.28 -20.46 15.26
N ALA A 241 24.03 -20.98 14.28
CA ALA A 241 24.32 -20.28 13.02
C ALA A 241 23.05 -19.92 12.22
N HIS A 242 22.03 -20.78 12.26
CA HIS A 242 20.76 -20.58 11.54
C HIS A 242 19.63 -20.01 12.41
N HIS A 243 19.91 -19.72 13.68
CA HIS A 243 18.96 -18.99 14.51
C HIS A 243 18.97 -17.53 14.09
N PRO A 244 17.83 -16.81 14.23
CA PRO A 244 17.81 -15.38 13.97
C PRO A 244 18.77 -14.64 14.89
N VAL A 245 19.49 -13.66 14.33
CA VAL A 245 20.22 -12.69 15.15
C VAL A 245 19.21 -11.80 15.87
N ASN A 246 19.46 -11.51 17.15
CA ASN A 246 18.55 -10.74 17.98
C ASN A 246 19.32 -9.82 18.95
N HIS A 247 18.58 -9.14 19.83
CA HIS A 247 19.14 -8.15 20.75
C HIS A 247 20.01 -7.12 20.03
N LEU A 248 19.55 -6.64 18.88
CA LEU A 248 20.19 -5.58 18.11
C LEU A 248 19.44 -4.27 18.34
N SER A 249 20.21 -3.19 18.32
CA SER A 249 19.72 -1.82 18.24
C SER A 249 19.25 -1.52 16.83
N TYR A 250 18.41 -0.50 16.68
CA TYR A 250 17.94 -0.08 15.36
C TYR A 250 19.12 0.31 14.44
N ARG A 251 20.18 0.94 14.98
CA ARG A 251 21.35 1.36 14.19
C ARG A 251 22.21 0.18 13.73
N GLU A 252 22.32 -0.88 14.54
CA GLU A 252 23.00 -2.11 14.14
C GLU A 252 22.27 -2.76 12.93
N VAL A 253 20.94 -2.74 12.95
CA VAL A 253 20.12 -3.20 11.82
C VAL A 253 20.25 -2.28 10.60
N GLU A 254 20.27 -0.97 10.79
CA GLU A 254 20.45 0.00 9.70
C GLU A 254 21.81 -0.17 9.01
N ALA A 255 22.89 -0.42 9.77
CA ALA A 255 24.21 -0.70 9.24
C ALA A 255 24.23 -1.98 8.39
N TYR A 256 23.57 -3.06 8.86
CA TYR A 256 23.43 -4.28 8.06
C TYR A 256 22.61 -4.04 6.80
N ALA A 257 21.52 -3.28 6.89
CA ALA A 257 20.67 -2.97 5.73
C ALA A 257 21.47 -2.22 4.65
N GLN A 258 22.26 -1.21 5.04
CA GLN A 258 23.14 -0.48 4.13
C GLN A 258 24.19 -1.41 3.50
N TRP A 259 24.87 -2.24 4.30
CA TRP A 259 25.88 -3.18 3.80
C TRP A 259 25.29 -4.19 2.81
N SER A 260 24.10 -4.72 3.09
CA SER A 260 23.41 -5.67 2.22
C SER A 260 22.73 -5.01 1.03
N GLY A 261 22.77 -3.68 0.89
CA GLY A 261 22.09 -2.94 -0.19
C GLY A 261 20.57 -3.05 -0.16
N LYS A 262 20.00 -3.19 1.04
CA LYS A 262 18.57 -3.31 1.30
C LYS A 262 18.08 -2.18 2.21
N ARG A 263 16.79 -2.19 2.57
CA ARG A 263 16.22 -1.29 3.58
C ARG A 263 15.40 -2.04 4.62
N ILE A 264 15.19 -1.39 5.77
CA ILE A 264 14.32 -1.88 6.84
C ILE A 264 12.85 -1.69 6.40
N PRO A 265 11.97 -2.71 6.52
CA PRO A 265 10.56 -2.57 6.16
C PRO A 265 9.88 -1.49 6.99
N THR A 266 8.90 -0.79 6.42
CA THR A 266 7.94 -0.02 7.22
C THR A 266 7.05 -0.96 8.02
N GLU A 267 6.40 -0.48 9.08
CA GLU A 267 5.46 -1.31 9.85
C GLU A 267 4.28 -1.80 9.01
N LEU A 268 3.90 -1.03 7.99
CA LEU A 268 2.79 -1.35 7.11
C LEU A 268 3.18 -2.42 6.09
N GLU A 269 4.39 -2.35 5.54
CA GLU A 269 4.95 -3.40 4.70
C GLU A 269 5.05 -4.73 5.47
N TRP A 270 5.57 -4.68 6.70
CA TRP A 270 5.65 -5.85 7.57
C TRP A 270 4.28 -6.47 7.83
N GLU A 271 3.29 -5.66 8.19
CA GLU A 271 1.95 -6.14 8.50
C GLU A 271 1.25 -6.75 7.28
N LYS A 272 1.29 -6.06 6.13
CA LYS A 272 0.76 -6.60 4.86
C LYS A 272 1.41 -7.94 4.57
N ALA A 273 2.73 -8.01 4.62
CA ALA A 273 3.51 -9.21 4.37
C ALA A 273 3.15 -10.38 5.33
N ALA A 274 2.76 -10.07 6.57
CA ALA A 274 2.34 -11.05 7.57
C ALA A 274 0.91 -11.56 7.36
N ARG A 275 -0.04 -10.70 6.96
CA ARG A 275 -1.48 -11.02 7.03
C ARG A 275 -2.26 -10.96 5.71
N GLY A 276 -1.63 -10.52 4.63
CA GLY A 276 -2.29 -10.28 3.36
C GLY A 276 -3.01 -8.93 3.28
N PRO A 277 -3.90 -8.74 2.28
CA PRO A 277 -4.61 -7.46 2.04
C PRO A 277 -5.59 -7.10 3.16
N GLY A 278 -6.11 -8.09 3.90
CA GLY A 278 -6.98 -7.89 5.04
C GLY A 278 -8.43 -7.50 4.73
N PHE A 279 -8.79 -7.44 3.45
CA PHE A 279 -10.17 -7.31 3.03
C PHE A 279 -10.41 -7.94 1.66
N THR A 280 -11.67 -8.29 1.43
CA THR A 280 -12.24 -8.57 0.12
C THR A 280 -13.20 -7.44 -0.26
N LYS A 281 -13.01 -6.88 -1.46
CA LYS A 281 -13.94 -5.92 -2.06
C LYS A 281 -14.59 -6.55 -3.29
N THR A 282 -15.91 -6.66 -3.31
CA THR A 282 -16.64 -7.24 -4.45
C THR A 282 -17.47 -6.16 -5.14
N LEU A 283 -17.35 -6.06 -6.46
CA LEU A 283 -18.24 -5.23 -7.28
C LEU A 283 -19.53 -6.01 -7.53
N ASN A 284 -20.65 -5.43 -7.13
CA ASN A 284 -21.97 -5.99 -7.34
C ASN A 284 -22.49 -5.62 -8.73
N ARG A 285 -23.51 -6.35 -9.22
CA ARG A 285 -24.13 -6.11 -10.53
C ARG A 285 -24.79 -4.73 -10.67
N ASP A 286 -25.19 -4.14 -9.55
CA ASP A 286 -25.79 -2.80 -9.49
C ASP A 286 -24.74 -1.68 -9.36
N GLU A 287 -23.48 -1.98 -9.67
CA GLU A 287 -22.32 -1.08 -9.58
C GLU A 287 -21.97 -0.62 -8.16
N THR A 288 -22.65 -1.14 -7.13
CA THR A 288 -22.25 -0.94 -5.73
C THR A 288 -21.07 -1.86 -5.37
N SER A 289 -20.32 -1.53 -4.31
CA SER A 289 -19.26 -2.42 -3.82
C SER A 289 -19.54 -2.87 -2.39
N THR A 290 -19.38 -4.15 -2.13
CA THR A 290 -19.32 -4.69 -0.77
C THR A 290 -17.87 -4.73 -0.29
N PHE A 291 -17.68 -4.40 0.98
CA PHE A 291 -16.40 -4.47 1.66
C PHE A 291 -16.53 -5.47 2.80
N LYS A 292 -15.72 -6.52 2.78
CA LYS A 292 -15.66 -7.53 3.83
C LYS A 292 -14.26 -7.55 4.39
N VAL A 293 -14.14 -7.32 5.69
CA VAL A 293 -12.91 -7.57 6.43
C VAL A 293 -12.67 -9.07 6.53
N ASP A 294 -11.50 -9.53 6.13
CA ASP A 294 -11.06 -10.93 6.21
C ASP A 294 -9.59 -11.06 6.68
N ALA A 295 -9.11 -10.04 7.37
CA ALA A 295 -7.72 -9.96 7.79
C ALA A 295 -7.34 -11.00 8.84
N LEU A 296 -6.23 -11.69 8.59
CA LEU A 296 -5.72 -12.74 9.46
C LEU A 296 -5.11 -12.15 10.74
N ARG A 297 -5.48 -12.72 11.90
CA ARG A 297 -4.89 -12.39 13.20
C ARG A 297 -3.47 -12.94 13.36
N TYR A 298 -3.19 -14.11 12.80
CA TYR A 298 -1.87 -14.74 12.73
C TYR A 298 -1.56 -15.05 11.26
N PRO A 299 -0.28 -15.21 10.86
CA PRO A 299 0.07 -15.48 9.46
C PRO A 299 -0.65 -16.70 8.86
N PHE A 300 -0.96 -17.68 9.70
CA PHE A 300 -1.58 -18.96 9.36
C PHE A 300 -3.09 -19.04 9.66
N GLY A 301 -3.73 -17.96 10.16
CA GLY A 301 -5.17 -17.99 10.42
C GLY A 301 -5.63 -17.12 11.60
N ASN A 302 -6.89 -17.31 12.00
CA ASN A 302 -7.51 -16.55 13.09
C ASN A 302 -7.51 -17.27 14.44
N THR A 303 -7.28 -18.58 14.44
CA THR A 303 -7.12 -19.40 15.64
C THR A 303 -5.63 -19.58 15.91
N PHE A 304 -5.22 -19.32 17.15
CA PHE A 304 -3.82 -19.47 17.53
C PHE A 304 -3.43 -20.96 17.60
N ASP A 305 -2.25 -21.27 17.09
CA ASP A 305 -1.65 -22.61 17.17
C ASP A 305 -0.20 -22.47 17.64
N ALA A 306 0.13 -23.10 18.78
CA ALA A 306 1.45 -23.02 19.39
C ALA A 306 2.54 -23.79 18.61
N GLY A 307 2.15 -24.73 17.74
CA GLY A 307 3.07 -25.46 16.86
C GLY A 307 3.46 -24.69 15.59
N LEU A 308 2.74 -23.60 15.28
CA LEU A 308 2.97 -22.77 14.08
C LEU A 308 3.64 -21.43 14.40
N CYS A 309 3.85 -21.12 15.68
CA CYS A 309 4.37 -19.84 16.15
C CYS A 309 5.31 -20.06 17.35
N ASN A 310 6.59 -19.74 17.19
CA ASN A 310 7.56 -19.82 18.30
C ASN A 310 7.32 -18.66 19.27
N SER A 311 6.38 -18.83 20.17
CA SER A 311 5.93 -17.85 21.17
C SER A 311 6.04 -18.46 22.57
N ARG A 312 5.66 -17.73 23.61
CA ARG A 312 5.61 -18.25 24.99
C ARG A 312 4.76 -19.53 25.07
N GLU A 313 3.69 -19.60 24.30
CA GLU A 313 2.78 -20.74 24.26
C GLU A 313 3.43 -22.00 23.66
N SER A 314 4.47 -21.87 22.84
CA SER A 314 5.24 -23.01 22.32
C SER A 314 6.07 -23.73 23.39
N LYS A 315 6.35 -23.04 24.52
CA LYS A 315 7.18 -23.51 25.64
C LYS A 315 8.64 -23.83 25.28
N LEU A 316 9.12 -23.38 24.12
CA LEU A 316 10.53 -23.51 23.75
C LEU A 316 11.42 -22.55 24.55
N PHE A 317 10.93 -21.32 24.80
CA PHE A 317 11.64 -20.26 25.54
C PHE A 317 13.02 -19.90 24.99
N GLU A 318 13.28 -20.23 23.73
CA GLU A 318 14.46 -19.82 22.98
C GLU A 318 14.15 -19.66 21.50
N THR A 319 15.06 -19.03 20.75
CA THR A 319 14.97 -19.02 19.29
C THR A 319 15.18 -20.43 18.75
N VAL A 320 14.54 -20.72 17.62
CA VAL A 320 14.83 -21.92 16.81
C VAL A 320 15.51 -21.51 15.51
N SER A 321 16.10 -22.48 14.81
CA SER A 321 16.58 -22.26 13.45
C SER A 321 15.44 -21.78 12.56
N VAL A 322 15.69 -20.79 11.70
CA VAL A 322 14.68 -20.30 10.75
C VAL A 322 14.21 -21.40 9.78
N TYR A 323 15.01 -22.45 9.59
CA TYR A 323 14.70 -23.61 8.75
C TYR A 323 13.92 -24.72 9.47
N GLU A 324 13.78 -24.64 10.80
CA GLU A 324 13.01 -25.60 11.60
C GLU A 324 11.58 -25.10 11.89
N LEU A 325 11.27 -23.86 11.51
CA LEU A 325 9.92 -23.31 11.60
C LEU A 325 8.96 -24.09 10.69
N SER A 326 7.79 -24.44 11.22
CA SER A 326 6.75 -25.14 10.47
C SER A 326 6.32 -24.35 9.24
N THR A 327 6.35 -24.98 8.05
CA THR A 327 5.91 -24.36 6.79
C THR A 327 4.41 -24.09 6.76
N ALA A 328 3.62 -24.74 7.61
CA ALA A 328 2.22 -24.42 7.82
C ALA A 328 2.01 -23.09 8.58
N GLY A 329 3.05 -22.56 9.24
CA GLY A 329 3.06 -21.25 9.89
C GLY A 329 3.39 -20.08 8.96
N LYS A 330 3.58 -20.33 7.65
CA LYS A 330 3.92 -19.28 6.68
C LYS A 330 2.80 -18.24 6.54
N SER A 331 3.19 -17.01 6.21
CA SER A 331 2.22 -15.97 5.83
C SER A 331 1.52 -16.28 4.51
N PRO A 332 0.44 -15.55 4.15
CA PRO A 332 -0.26 -15.73 2.88
C PRO A 332 0.65 -15.59 1.65
N TYR A 333 1.74 -14.83 1.77
CA TYR A 333 2.73 -14.66 0.70
C TYR A 333 3.87 -15.68 0.74
N GLY A 334 3.99 -16.48 1.80
CA GLY A 334 5.03 -17.52 1.94
C GLY A 334 6.24 -17.12 2.77
N LEU A 335 6.15 -16.02 3.53
CA LEU A 335 7.18 -15.63 4.50
C LEU A 335 7.12 -16.52 5.74
N MET A 336 8.27 -16.84 6.29
CA MET A 336 8.45 -17.68 7.48
C MET A 336 8.80 -16.82 8.69
N GLY A 337 8.41 -17.25 9.89
CA GLY A 337 8.78 -16.55 11.14
C GLY A 337 8.05 -15.23 11.38
N MET A 338 6.94 -14.95 10.68
CA MET A 338 6.14 -13.73 10.92
C MET A 338 5.34 -13.76 12.24
N CYS A 339 5.44 -14.83 13.03
CA CYS A 339 4.81 -15.01 14.34
C CYS A 339 5.84 -15.57 15.33
N GLY A 340 6.27 -14.75 16.28
CA GLY A 340 7.24 -15.14 17.30
C GLY A 340 8.66 -15.29 16.76
N ASN A 341 9.43 -16.19 17.38
CA ASN A 341 10.87 -16.36 17.23
C ASN A 341 11.61 -15.11 17.71
N VAL A 342 11.73 -14.07 16.91
CA VAL A 342 12.29 -12.79 17.33
C VAL A 342 11.40 -11.65 16.87
N ALA A 343 11.26 -10.64 17.72
CA ALA A 343 10.60 -9.42 17.32
C ALA A 343 11.47 -8.70 16.28
N GLU A 344 10.86 -7.95 15.36
CA GLU A 344 11.55 -7.40 14.20
C GLU A 344 11.44 -5.89 14.10
N TRP A 345 12.58 -5.24 13.88
CA TRP A 345 12.64 -3.80 13.65
C TRP A 345 11.95 -3.37 12.37
N THR A 346 11.25 -2.23 12.44
CA THR A 346 10.69 -1.54 11.27
C THR A 346 11.18 -0.10 11.22
N SER A 347 11.20 0.50 10.03
CA SER A 347 11.58 1.88 9.81
C SER A 347 10.50 2.88 10.21
N SER A 348 9.30 2.44 10.61
CA SER A 348 8.23 3.34 11.02
C SER A 348 8.49 3.95 12.40
N TRP A 349 8.24 5.25 12.52
CA TRP A 349 8.12 5.90 13.82
C TRP A 349 6.84 5.44 14.53
N TYR A 350 6.92 5.20 15.84
CA TYR A 350 5.77 4.81 16.64
C TYR A 350 4.81 5.99 16.80
N LYS A 351 3.80 6.04 15.94
CA LYS A 351 2.77 7.08 15.89
C LYS A 351 1.38 6.43 16.01
N PRO A 352 0.36 7.16 16.50
CA PRO A 352 -1.01 6.67 16.44
C PRO A 352 -1.42 6.48 14.98
N TYR A 353 -2.22 5.46 14.72
CA TYR A 353 -2.85 5.32 13.41
C TYR A 353 -3.74 6.51 13.10
N LYS A 354 -3.91 6.79 11.80
CA LYS A 354 -4.72 7.94 11.37
C LYS A 354 -6.13 7.85 11.95
N GLY A 355 -6.60 8.94 12.54
CA GLY A 355 -7.91 9.02 13.19
C GLY A 355 -7.98 8.38 14.59
N HIS A 356 -6.94 7.69 15.05
CA HIS A 356 -6.92 7.11 16.38
C HIS A 356 -6.57 8.17 17.44
N TYR A 357 -7.39 8.31 18.47
CA TYR A 357 -7.29 9.37 19.49
C TYR A 357 -6.46 8.99 20.72
N LEU A 358 -5.92 7.77 20.80
CA LEU A 358 -5.13 7.34 21.96
C LEU A 358 -3.93 8.28 22.15
N LYS A 359 -3.76 8.75 23.39
CA LYS A 359 -2.58 9.52 23.80
C LYS A 359 -1.65 8.60 24.55
N HIS A 360 -0.52 8.26 23.93
CA HIS A 360 0.50 7.45 24.54
C HIS A 360 1.82 8.24 24.58
N ARG A 361 2.52 8.25 25.73
CA ARG A 361 3.76 9.02 25.90
C ARG A 361 4.87 8.65 24.92
N ALA A 362 4.81 7.43 24.40
CA ALA A 362 5.78 6.93 23.43
C ALA A 362 5.44 7.33 21.99
N PHE A 363 4.24 7.85 21.70
CA PHE A 363 3.93 8.32 20.35
C PHE A 363 4.79 9.52 19.96
N GLY A 364 5.31 9.50 18.73
CA GLY A 364 6.16 10.57 18.19
C GLY A 364 7.29 10.03 17.32
N GLN A 365 8.34 10.84 17.15
CA GLN A 365 9.55 10.47 16.38
C GLN A 365 10.72 10.11 17.30
N GLN A 366 10.41 9.35 18.34
CA GLN A 366 11.33 9.02 19.43
C GLN A 366 11.60 7.51 19.50
N TYR A 367 10.64 6.69 19.09
CA TYR A 367 10.76 5.24 19.07
C TYR A 367 10.37 4.68 17.70
N ARG A 368 11.05 3.60 17.31
CA ARG A 368 10.73 2.83 16.10
C ARG A 368 9.84 1.65 16.46
N VAL A 369 8.93 1.31 15.56
CA VAL A 369 8.00 0.19 15.75
C VAL A 369 8.73 -1.14 15.61
N ILE A 370 8.40 -2.08 16.49
CA ILE A 370 8.81 -3.48 16.46
C ILE A 370 7.55 -4.34 16.24
N ARG A 371 7.67 -5.41 15.43
CA ARG A 371 6.57 -6.30 15.06
C ARG A 371 6.88 -7.78 15.34
N GLY A 372 5.87 -8.64 15.25
CA GLY A 372 5.99 -10.11 15.25
C GLY A 372 6.10 -10.78 16.62
N GLY A 373 6.59 -10.08 17.63
CA GLY A 373 6.85 -10.64 18.95
C GLY A 373 7.97 -11.70 18.94
N SER A 374 8.26 -12.32 20.07
CA SER A 374 9.38 -13.25 20.25
C SER A 374 8.95 -14.59 20.86
N PHE A 375 9.90 -15.52 21.03
CA PHE A 375 9.73 -16.77 21.78
C PHE A 375 9.29 -16.60 23.24
N THR A 376 9.29 -15.39 23.80
CA THR A 376 8.76 -15.07 25.14
C THR A 376 7.46 -14.28 25.12
N SER A 377 7.03 -13.81 23.96
CA SER A 377 5.81 -13.04 23.77
C SER A 377 4.59 -13.95 23.82
N SER A 378 3.50 -13.44 24.38
CA SER A 378 2.20 -14.11 24.43
C SER A 378 1.52 -14.15 23.06
N LYS A 379 0.50 -15.00 22.93
CA LYS A 379 -0.36 -15.08 21.73
C LYS A 379 -0.98 -13.74 21.31
N ARG A 380 -1.16 -12.79 22.23
CA ARG A 380 -1.64 -11.43 21.88
C ARG A 380 -0.55 -10.64 21.18
N GLU A 381 0.67 -10.72 21.70
CA GLU A 381 1.83 -9.93 21.28
C GLU A 381 2.46 -10.42 19.97
N VAL A 382 2.17 -11.67 19.56
CA VAL A 382 2.61 -12.25 18.28
C VAL A 382 1.56 -12.16 17.17
N SER A 383 0.46 -11.42 17.38
CA SER A 383 -0.53 -11.19 16.33
C SER A 383 0.01 -10.23 15.25
N THR A 384 -0.49 -10.37 14.02
CA THR A 384 0.01 -9.65 12.83
C THR A 384 -0.11 -8.13 12.92
N PHE A 385 -1.04 -7.64 13.74
CA PHE A 385 -1.28 -6.21 13.95
C PHE A 385 -0.68 -5.69 15.27
N PHE A 386 -0.18 -6.56 16.15
CA PHE A 386 0.39 -6.10 17.41
C PHE A 386 1.63 -5.24 17.15
N ARG A 387 1.77 -4.18 17.94
CA ARG A 387 2.85 -3.21 17.85
C ARG A 387 3.54 -3.17 19.20
N ASP A 388 4.86 -3.29 19.16
CA ASP A 388 5.72 -2.86 20.26
C ASP A 388 6.65 -1.77 19.75
N TYR A 389 7.50 -1.22 20.61
CA TYR A 389 8.45 -0.20 20.25
C TYR A 389 9.80 -0.36 20.96
N GLY A 390 10.84 0.02 20.23
CA GLY A 390 12.21 0.10 20.72
C GLY A 390 12.44 1.19 21.74
N GLY A 391 13.57 1.15 22.46
CA GLY A 391 14.04 2.28 23.28
C GLY A 391 14.53 3.46 22.42
N ILE A 392 14.96 4.55 23.07
CA ILE A 392 15.53 5.73 22.38
C ILE A 392 16.74 5.24 21.56
N PRO A 393 16.98 5.68 20.31
CA PRO A 393 18.12 5.27 19.46
C PRO A 393 19.49 5.76 19.97
N ASN A 394 19.77 5.57 21.27
CA ASN A 394 20.99 5.90 21.98
C ASN A 394 21.91 4.68 22.16
N LEU A 395 21.61 3.56 21.49
CA LEU A 395 22.42 2.34 21.41
C LEU A 395 22.57 1.54 22.71
N LYS A 396 22.02 1.94 23.86
CA LYS A 396 22.19 1.18 25.13
C LYS A 396 20.95 0.39 25.52
N GLU A 397 19.79 1.01 25.43
CA GLU A 397 18.52 0.44 25.91
C GLU A 397 17.59 0.04 24.76
N ASP A 398 18.01 0.26 23.51
CA ASP A 398 17.21 -0.03 22.32
C ASP A 398 17.36 -1.46 21.82
N ARG A 399 18.33 -2.26 22.29
CA ARG A 399 18.59 -3.64 21.84
C ARG A 399 17.47 -4.63 22.14
N LYS A 400 16.39 -4.61 21.35
CA LYS A 400 15.15 -5.34 21.62
C LYS A 400 14.78 -6.40 20.59
N ALA A 401 15.30 -6.31 19.37
CA ALA A 401 14.76 -7.05 18.24
C ALA A 401 15.85 -7.61 17.32
N GLY A 402 15.48 -8.63 16.55
CA GLY A 402 16.14 -9.01 15.30
C GLY A 402 15.54 -8.23 14.13
N PHE A 403 15.62 -8.77 12.92
CA PHE A 403 15.09 -8.11 11.74
C PHE A 403 15.02 -9.02 10.52
N ARG A 404 14.24 -8.57 9.54
CA ARG A 404 14.28 -8.99 8.12
C ARG A 404 14.24 -7.73 7.26
N LEU A 405 14.73 -7.81 6.02
CA LEU A 405 14.86 -6.64 5.15
C LEU A 405 14.02 -6.74 3.89
N VAL A 406 13.89 -5.60 3.21
CA VAL A 406 13.16 -5.47 1.96
C VAL A 406 14.00 -4.75 0.89
N VAL A 407 13.62 -4.95 -0.37
CA VAL A 407 14.05 -4.15 -1.52
C VAL A 407 12.84 -3.70 -2.31
N ASP A 408 12.88 -2.48 -2.83
CA ASP A 408 11.85 -2.00 -3.74
C ASP A 408 11.88 -2.82 -5.03
N TYR A 409 10.71 -3.07 -5.63
CA TYR A 409 10.59 -3.94 -6.79
C TYR A 409 11.53 -3.55 -7.95
N ASP A 410 11.60 -2.25 -8.25
CA ASP A 410 12.43 -1.72 -9.34
C ASP A 410 13.94 -1.76 -9.05
N SER A 411 14.34 -1.86 -7.77
CA SER A 411 15.76 -1.96 -7.37
C SER A 411 16.29 -3.41 -7.37
N ALA A 412 15.41 -4.38 -7.57
CA ALA A 412 15.74 -5.81 -7.51
C ALA A 412 16.35 -6.36 -8.81
N TYR A 413 16.23 -5.60 -9.90
CA TYR A 413 16.81 -5.86 -11.23
C TYR A 413 17.90 -4.83 -11.52
#